data_AF-A0A0B7A5N9-F1
#
_entry.id   AF-A0A0B7A5N9-F1
#
_cell.length_a   1.000
_cell.length_b   1.000
_cell.length_c   1.000
_cell.angle_alpha   90.00
_cell.angle_beta   90.00
_cell.angle_gamma   90.00
#
_symmetry.space_group_name_H-M   'P 1'
#
loop_
_entity.id
_entity.type
_entity.pdbx_description
1 polymer ?
#
loop_
_entity_poly.entity_id
_entity_poly.type
_entity_poly.pdbx_seq_one_letter_code
_entity_poly.pdbx_strand_id
1 'polypeptide(L)'
;MDAKTETVNHLEQFSKAVNMFRDRALQILVFILFRITRRLVLTLQKFTWAVTGVEGTRRDAARGLQFKQSAHVQEIFWKRKFLDHSVADPCNFITVHNGFRQPSCILKPNVSLYCMTKKEAVFIEVKESDNVYKSKHSLYLYQNQYHHAVNVITMPLASFHKMASDIGPPRVPITWMSCTARSGATLLSQMMYRIPAMLVLSEPDAITTLDFLYKNKMIQASEYKQLLASCIKLLCKPDERYSAVFVKARPSTTSVLVDIVQAFPKFRYLFMYRNSVKSIMSNLNQFQQDPAPNFLNFIMDSSILSTFVPFVRSYFYYYNVFLNEKKITSINSKKLDTVGILTAAWAASVSHCADLRYKGYNIGSILYEDFMINPRRSLSILLQRLDIRAEHLNSAAEALKVDFNKGIVHDLAMDYRRALPFESRQEADNILKAYGLSKLGERHEISGLLKLE
;
A
#
# COMPACT_ATOMS: atom_id res chain seq x y z
N MET A 1 25.39 -28.83 40.47
CA MET A 1 24.57 -27.78 39.84
C MET A 1 24.30 -28.25 38.43
N ASP A 2 23.19 -28.97 38.25
CA ASP A 2 22.88 -29.65 37.00
C ASP A 2 22.28 -28.68 36.00
N ALA A 3 22.97 -28.52 34.87
CA ALA A 3 22.44 -27.89 33.68
C ALA A 3 21.45 -28.86 33.02
N LYS A 4 20.14 -28.58 33.14
CA LYS A 4 19.11 -29.27 32.36
C LYS A 4 19.28 -28.90 30.89
N THR A 5 19.77 -29.85 30.10
CA THR A 5 19.65 -29.87 28.64
C THR A 5 18.16 -29.88 28.28
N GLU A 6 17.66 -28.79 27.70
CA GLU A 6 16.34 -28.76 27.06
C GLU A 6 16.32 -29.78 25.91
N THR A 7 15.67 -30.92 26.14
CA THR A 7 15.37 -31.89 25.11
C THR A 7 14.38 -31.27 24.13
N VAL A 8 14.88 -30.87 22.95
CA VAL A 8 14.08 -30.39 21.83
C VAL A 8 13.08 -31.49 21.44
N ASN A 9 11.80 -31.25 21.71
CA ASN A 9 10.73 -32.22 21.46
C ASN A 9 10.43 -32.29 19.95
N HIS A 10 11.15 -33.14 19.23
CA HIS A 10 11.04 -33.31 17.78
C HIS A 10 9.62 -33.68 17.31
N LEU A 11 8.83 -34.38 18.13
CA LEU A 11 7.43 -34.72 17.85
C LEU A 11 6.53 -33.49 17.84
N GLU A 12 6.76 -32.55 18.76
CA GLU A 12 6.00 -31.30 18.85
C GLU A 12 6.33 -30.37 17.66
N GLN A 13 7.61 -30.31 17.27
CA GLN A 13 8.03 -29.58 16.08
C GLN A 13 7.45 -30.18 14.80
N PHE A 14 7.42 -31.51 14.69
CA PHE A 14 6.81 -32.21 13.55
C PHE A 14 5.30 -31.98 13.49
N SER A 15 4.60 -32.11 14.62
CA SER A 15 3.15 -31.82 14.71
C SER A 15 2.83 -30.37 14.32
N LYS A 16 3.63 -29.40 14.78
CA LYS A 16 3.49 -27.99 14.40
C LYS A 16 3.71 -27.79 12.89
N ALA A 17 4.72 -28.45 12.31
CA ALA A 17 4.98 -28.39 10.88
C ALA A 17 3.85 -29.00 10.04
N VAL A 18 3.30 -30.14 10.45
CA VAL A 18 2.17 -30.81 9.78
C VAL A 18 0.90 -29.98 9.86
N ASN A 19 0.56 -29.43 11.03
CA ASN A 19 -0.60 -28.55 11.18
C ASN A 19 -0.46 -27.28 10.33
N MET A 20 0.72 -26.67 10.32
CA MET A 20 1.02 -25.52 9.47
C MET A 20 0.88 -25.87 7.98
N PHE A 21 1.36 -27.04 7.55
CA PHE A 21 1.20 -27.50 6.16
C PHE A 21 -0.27 -27.72 5.80
N ARG A 22 -1.04 -28.40 6.66
CA ARG A 22 -2.48 -28.65 6.47
C ARG A 22 -3.24 -27.33 6.32
N ASP A 23 -3.04 -26.40 7.25
CA ASP A 23 -3.75 -25.12 7.25
C ASP A 23 -3.42 -24.31 5.98
N ARG A 24 -2.18 -24.39 5.49
CA ARG A 24 -1.76 -23.77 4.20
C ARG A 24 -2.42 -24.43 2.99
N ALA A 25 -2.42 -25.77 2.94
CA ALA A 25 -3.07 -26.50 1.86
C ALA A 25 -4.55 -26.15 1.79
N LEU A 26 -5.22 -26.08 2.95
CA LEU A 26 -6.60 -25.61 3.06
C LEU A 26 -6.76 -24.16 2.58
N GLN A 27 -5.88 -23.24 2.98
CA GLN A 27 -5.97 -21.84 2.51
C GLN A 27 -5.86 -21.71 0.99
N ILE A 28 -4.94 -22.46 0.37
CA ILE A 28 -4.75 -22.51 -1.09
C ILE A 28 -5.98 -23.13 -1.76
N LEU A 29 -6.45 -24.29 -1.28
CA LEU A 29 -7.62 -24.97 -1.82
C LEU A 29 -8.88 -24.11 -1.73
N VAL A 30 -9.10 -23.44 -0.59
CA VAL A 30 -10.22 -22.50 -0.39
C VAL A 30 -10.09 -21.30 -1.33
N PHE A 31 -8.89 -20.79 -1.56
CA PHE A 31 -8.68 -19.71 -2.52
C PHE A 31 -8.97 -20.16 -3.96
N ILE A 32 -8.53 -21.37 -4.36
CA ILE A 32 -8.83 -21.95 -5.67
C ILE A 32 -10.35 -22.15 -5.82
N LEU A 33 -11.01 -22.72 -4.81
CA LEU A 33 -12.45 -22.89 -4.78
C LEU A 33 -13.16 -21.54 -4.96
N PHE A 34 -12.79 -20.53 -4.19
CA PHE A 34 -13.31 -19.17 -4.33
C PHE A 34 -13.17 -18.64 -5.77
N ARG A 35 -12.01 -18.84 -6.41
CA ARG A 35 -11.77 -18.39 -7.79
C ARG A 35 -12.65 -19.13 -8.80
N ILE A 36 -12.87 -20.44 -8.61
CA ILE A 36 -13.76 -21.26 -9.45
C ILE A 36 -15.22 -20.80 -9.25
N THR A 37 -15.70 -20.73 -8.00
CA THR A 37 -17.04 -20.26 -7.66
C THR A 37 -17.30 -18.87 -8.23
N ARG A 38 -16.35 -17.95 -8.10
CA ARG A 38 -16.48 -16.61 -8.67
C ARG A 38 -16.66 -16.63 -10.18
N ARG A 39 -15.90 -17.45 -10.91
CA ARG A 39 -16.05 -17.57 -12.37
C ARG A 39 -17.44 -18.07 -12.75
N LEU A 40 -17.95 -19.08 -12.03
CA LEU A 40 -19.30 -19.62 -12.25
C LEU A 40 -20.38 -18.56 -11.98
N VAL A 41 -20.30 -17.88 -10.83
CA VAL A 41 -21.25 -16.83 -10.45
C VAL A 41 -21.25 -15.69 -11.47
N LEU A 42 -20.08 -15.23 -11.93
CA LEU A 42 -20.00 -14.18 -12.94
C LEU A 42 -20.62 -14.59 -14.28
N THR A 43 -20.46 -15.85 -14.69
CA THR A 43 -21.08 -16.36 -15.93
C THR A 43 -22.60 -16.37 -15.81
N LEU A 44 -23.14 -16.86 -14.69
CA LEU A 44 -24.57 -16.84 -14.42
C LEU A 44 -25.11 -15.40 -14.33
N GLN A 45 -24.39 -14.51 -13.64
CA GLN A 45 -24.77 -13.11 -13.50
C GLN A 45 -24.86 -12.38 -14.82
N LYS A 46 -23.96 -12.62 -15.77
CA LYS A 46 -24.06 -12.01 -17.10
C LYS A 46 -25.38 -12.34 -17.77
N PHE A 47 -25.84 -13.59 -17.65
CA PHE A 47 -27.13 -14.01 -18.18
C PHE A 47 -28.28 -13.37 -17.40
N THR A 48 -28.29 -13.51 -16.07
CA THR A 48 -29.36 -12.96 -15.22
C THR A 48 -29.47 -11.44 -15.37
N TRP A 49 -28.36 -10.70 -15.42
CA TRP A 49 -28.36 -9.24 -15.58
C TRP A 49 -28.78 -8.78 -16.97
N ALA A 50 -28.55 -9.60 -18.00
CA ALA A 50 -29.08 -9.33 -19.33
C ALA A 50 -30.61 -9.46 -19.35
N VAL A 51 -31.16 -10.52 -18.74
CA VAL A 51 -32.61 -10.78 -18.70
C VAL A 51 -33.35 -9.80 -17.79
N THR A 52 -32.76 -9.43 -16.66
CA THR A 52 -33.37 -8.51 -15.67
C THR A 52 -33.17 -7.03 -15.99
N GLY A 53 -32.50 -6.68 -17.10
CA GLY A 53 -32.27 -5.29 -17.51
C GLY A 53 -31.14 -4.56 -16.77
N VAL A 54 -30.54 -5.16 -15.73
CA VAL A 54 -29.40 -4.60 -14.98
C VAL A 54 -28.24 -4.22 -15.91
N GLU A 55 -27.93 -5.09 -16.87
CA GLU A 55 -26.88 -4.83 -17.85
C GLU A 55 -27.23 -3.65 -18.78
N GLY A 56 -28.51 -3.44 -19.08
CA GLY A 56 -28.99 -2.26 -19.83
C GLY A 56 -28.70 -0.97 -19.07
N THR A 57 -29.12 -0.89 -17.80
CA THR A 57 -28.86 0.26 -16.93
C THR A 57 -27.36 0.53 -16.77
N ARG A 58 -26.52 -0.51 -16.63
CA ARG A 58 -25.05 -0.34 -16.59
C ARG A 58 -24.50 0.29 -17.85
N ARG A 59 -24.97 -0.13 -19.03
CA ARG A 59 -24.54 0.43 -20.32
C ARG A 59 -24.99 1.87 -20.49
N ASP A 60 -26.22 2.19 -20.11
CA ASP A 60 -26.76 3.55 -20.19
C ASP A 60 -26.04 4.50 -19.23
N ALA A 61 -25.74 4.03 -18.00
CA ALA A 61 -24.90 4.74 -17.06
C ALA A 61 -23.48 4.97 -17.58
N ALA A 62 -22.88 3.96 -18.23
CA ALA A 62 -21.55 4.08 -18.84
C ALA A 62 -21.52 5.07 -20.02
N ARG A 63 -22.63 5.20 -20.75
CA ARG A 63 -22.83 6.21 -21.81
C ARG A 63 -23.19 7.60 -21.29
N GLY A 64 -23.40 7.74 -19.97
CA GLY A 64 -23.79 9.00 -19.34
C GLY A 64 -25.27 9.36 -19.46
N LEU A 65 -26.11 8.45 -19.99
CA LEU A 65 -27.55 8.68 -20.17
C LEU A 65 -28.32 8.65 -18.84
N GLN A 66 -27.83 7.89 -17.85
CA GLN A 66 -28.50 7.69 -16.56
C GLN A 66 -27.60 8.04 -15.36
N PHE A 67 -27.25 9.31 -15.21
CA PHE A 67 -26.44 9.76 -14.07
C PHE A 67 -27.07 9.46 -12.70
N LYS A 68 -28.40 9.61 -12.55
CA LYS A 68 -29.09 9.35 -11.27
C LYS A 68 -29.05 7.87 -10.85
N GLN A 69 -28.73 6.95 -11.75
CA GLN A 69 -28.68 5.51 -11.50
C GLN A 69 -27.29 4.93 -11.83
N SER A 70 -26.23 5.75 -11.84
CA SER A 70 -24.91 5.28 -12.26
C SER A 70 -24.06 4.66 -11.14
N ALA A 71 -24.49 4.72 -9.88
CA ALA A 71 -23.85 3.96 -8.80
C ALA A 71 -24.53 2.57 -8.68
N HIS A 72 -23.87 1.54 -9.18
CA HIS A 72 -24.34 0.16 -9.06
C HIS A 72 -23.90 -0.44 -7.73
N VAL A 73 -24.85 -0.69 -6.85
CA VAL A 73 -24.63 -1.28 -5.52
C VAL A 73 -24.79 -2.79 -5.61
N GLN A 74 -23.80 -3.49 -5.08
CA GLN A 74 -23.72 -4.94 -5.08
C GLN A 74 -23.42 -5.44 -3.67
N GLU A 75 -24.23 -6.34 -3.15
CA GLU A 75 -24.03 -6.95 -1.84
C GLU A 75 -22.97 -8.04 -1.92
N ILE A 76 -22.08 -8.11 -0.92
CA ILE A 76 -21.01 -9.11 -0.88
C ILE A 76 -21.56 -10.40 -0.26
N PHE A 77 -21.60 -11.47 -1.06
CA PHE A 77 -21.94 -12.81 -0.60
C PHE A 77 -20.72 -13.55 -0.05
N TRP A 78 -19.56 -13.42 -0.73
CA TRP A 78 -18.33 -14.06 -0.30
C TRP A 78 -17.12 -13.20 -0.69
N LYS A 79 -16.15 -13.07 0.21
CA LYS A 79 -14.88 -12.39 -0.04
C LYS A 79 -13.67 -13.24 0.32
N ARG A 80 -12.62 -13.17 -0.48
CA ARG A 80 -11.36 -13.87 -0.25
C ARG A 80 -10.20 -13.14 -0.94
N LYS A 81 -9.12 -12.93 -0.20
CA LYS A 81 -7.78 -12.56 -0.72
C LYS A 81 -6.85 -13.76 -0.62
N PHE A 82 -5.83 -13.80 -1.49
CA PHE A 82 -4.75 -14.77 -1.36
C PHE A 82 -3.80 -14.36 -0.24
N LEU A 83 -3.34 -13.12 -0.26
CA LEU A 83 -2.54 -12.51 0.81
C LEU A 83 -3.24 -11.26 1.31
N ASP A 84 -3.21 -11.05 2.62
CA ASP A 84 -3.91 -9.92 3.24
C ASP A 84 -3.30 -8.56 2.84
N HIS A 85 -2.02 -8.55 2.47
CA HIS A 85 -1.30 -7.38 1.99
C HIS A 85 -1.41 -7.15 0.47
N SER A 86 -2.12 -8.02 -0.26
CA SER A 86 -2.36 -7.85 -1.69
C SER A 86 -3.17 -6.58 -1.95
N VAL A 87 -2.78 -5.90 -3.03
CA VAL A 87 -3.43 -4.69 -3.55
C VAL A 87 -4.93 -4.94 -3.75
N ALA A 88 -5.74 -3.93 -3.45
CA ALA A 88 -7.16 -3.93 -3.70
C ALA A 88 -7.51 -4.34 -5.13
N ASP A 89 -8.41 -5.32 -5.27
CA ASP A 89 -8.91 -5.82 -6.54
C ASP A 89 -10.41 -6.16 -6.38
N PRO A 90 -11.30 -5.76 -7.31
CA PRO A 90 -12.70 -6.16 -7.28
C PRO A 90 -12.89 -7.68 -7.32
N CYS A 91 -11.91 -8.43 -7.82
CA CYS A 91 -11.91 -9.89 -7.85
C CYS A 91 -11.81 -10.56 -6.49
N ASN A 92 -11.58 -9.79 -5.43
CA ASN A 92 -11.60 -10.28 -4.06
C ASN A 92 -13.03 -10.50 -3.52
N PHE A 93 -14.05 -10.11 -4.29
CA PHE A 93 -15.46 -10.23 -3.92
C PHE A 93 -16.24 -11.08 -4.95
N ILE A 94 -17.16 -11.87 -4.42
CA ILE A 94 -18.32 -12.43 -5.11
C ILE A 94 -19.51 -11.63 -4.58
N THR A 95 -20.14 -10.89 -5.47
CA THR A 95 -21.23 -9.98 -5.13
C THR A 95 -22.52 -10.41 -5.80
N VAL A 96 -23.66 -9.85 -5.40
CA VAL A 96 -24.96 -9.96 -6.09
C VAL A 96 -25.54 -8.56 -6.30
N HIS A 97 -26.35 -8.39 -7.35
CA HIS A 97 -26.99 -7.09 -7.61
C HIS A 97 -27.96 -6.75 -6.47
N ASN A 98 -27.82 -5.55 -5.89
CA ASN A 98 -28.73 -5.02 -4.89
C ASN A 98 -29.60 -3.89 -5.48
N GLY A 99 -28.97 -2.96 -6.21
CA GLY A 99 -29.72 -1.89 -6.89
C GLY A 99 -28.83 -0.82 -7.49
N PHE A 100 -29.46 0.19 -8.09
CA PHE A 100 -28.79 1.41 -8.53
C PHE A 100 -29.17 2.58 -7.64
N ARG A 101 -28.19 3.40 -7.26
CA ARG A 101 -28.37 4.58 -6.42
C ARG A 101 -27.87 5.84 -7.14
N GLN A 102 -28.24 6.99 -6.61
CA GLN A 102 -27.65 8.26 -7.01
C GLN A 102 -26.17 8.28 -6.63
N PRO A 103 -25.27 8.78 -7.52
CA PRO A 103 -23.83 8.84 -7.27
C PRO A 103 -23.42 9.53 -5.98
N SER A 104 -24.21 10.48 -5.47
CA SER A 104 -23.97 11.14 -4.18
C SER A 104 -23.89 10.18 -2.99
N CYS A 105 -24.35 8.93 -3.12
CA CYS A 105 -24.19 7.92 -2.08
C CYS A 105 -22.72 7.66 -1.70
N ILE A 106 -21.77 7.90 -2.62
CA ILE A 106 -20.33 7.72 -2.33
C ILE A 106 -19.79 8.79 -1.37
N LEU A 107 -20.52 9.88 -1.14
CA LEU A 107 -20.11 10.95 -0.24
C LEU A 107 -20.37 10.60 1.23
N LYS A 108 -21.15 9.55 1.51
CA LYS A 108 -21.41 9.11 2.88
C LYS A 108 -20.11 8.74 3.62
N PRO A 109 -20.02 8.99 4.95
CA PRO A 109 -18.86 8.67 5.78
C PRO A 109 -18.41 7.20 5.77
N ASN A 110 -19.37 6.27 5.62
CA ASN A 110 -19.14 4.83 5.63
C ASN A 110 -18.82 4.26 4.23
N VAL A 111 -18.68 5.11 3.22
CA VAL A 111 -18.30 4.72 1.85
C VAL A 111 -16.92 5.29 1.53
N SER A 112 -16.03 4.45 1.02
CA SER A 112 -14.65 4.86 0.71
C SER A 112 -14.18 4.31 -0.63
N LEU A 113 -13.36 5.08 -1.36
CA LEU A 113 -12.79 4.65 -2.64
C LEU A 113 -11.76 3.55 -2.42
N TYR A 114 -11.94 2.40 -3.07
CA TYR A 114 -11.17 1.19 -2.83
C TYR A 114 -10.15 0.93 -3.94
N CYS A 115 -10.59 0.89 -5.20
CA CYS A 115 -9.69 0.69 -6.34
C CYS A 115 -10.25 1.28 -7.64
N MET A 116 -9.37 1.41 -8.63
CA MET A 116 -9.72 1.83 -9.99
C MET A 116 -9.63 0.63 -10.95
N THR A 117 -10.58 0.55 -11.88
CA THR A 117 -10.51 -0.35 -13.03
C THR A 117 -10.45 0.47 -14.31
N LYS A 118 -10.22 -0.19 -15.46
CA LYS A 118 -10.24 0.47 -16.77
C LYS A 118 -11.56 1.20 -17.07
N LYS A 119 -12.69 0.77 -16.47
CA LYS A 119 -14.03 1.26 -16.85
C LYS A 119 -14.79 1.91 -15.70
N GLU A 120 -14.42 1.62 -14.46
CA GLU A 120 -15.21 1.94 -13.29
C GLU A 120 -14.30 2.27 -12.10
N ALA A 121 -14.74 3.24 -11.29
CA ALA A 121 -14.26 3.44 -9.93
C ALA A 121 -15.03 2.52 -8.99
N VAL A 122 -14.33 1.92 -8.03
CA VAL A 122 -14.90 0.94 -7.10
C VAL A 122 -14.78 1.46 -5.69
N PHE A 123 -15.92 1.53 -5.00
CA PHE A 123 -16.03 1.94 -3.61
C PHE A 123 -16.49 0.77 -2.74
N ILE A 124 -16.14 0.84 -1.47
CA ILE A 124 -16.61 -0.09 -0.44
C ILE A 124 -17.50 0.67 0.52
N GLU A 125 -18.68 0.12 0.77
CA GLU A 125 -19.60 0.52 1.83
C GLU A 125 -19.43 -0.45 3.02
N VAL A 126 -19.16 0.11 4.19
CA VAL A 126 -19.12 -0.60 5.48
C VAL A 126 -20.39 -0.27 6.29
N LYS A 127 -20.61 -0.96 7.41
CA LYS A 127 -21.74 -0.64 8.30
C LYS A 127 -21.59 0.79 8.83
N GLU A 128 -22.70 1.49 9.04
CA GLU A 128 -22.67 2.90 9.50
C GLU A 128 -22.05 3.05 10.90
N SER A 129 -22.09 2.01 11.72
CA SER A 129 -21.40 1.95 13.02
C SER A 129 -19.88 1.86 12.91
N ASP A 130 -19.35 1.43 11.76
CA ASP A 130 -17.95 1.11 11.59
C ASP A 130 -17.21 2.32 10.99
N ASN A 131 -16.01 2.59 11.52
CA ASN A 131 -15.13 3.60 10.95
C ASN A 131 -14.00 2.93 10.16
N VAL A 132 -14.12 2.94 8.82
CA VAL A 132 -13.13 2.35 7.91
C VAL A 132 -11.73 2.97 8.05
N TYR A 133 -11.65 4.22 8.52
CA TYR A 133 -10.40 4.95 8.75
C TYR A 133 -9.82 4.74 10.16
N LYS A 134 -10.62 4.18 11.09
CA LYS A 134 -10.27 3.94 12.50
C LYS A 134 -10.63 2.52 12.91
N SER A 135 -9.87 1.53 12.42
CA SER A 135 -10.12 0.12 12.73
C SER A 135 -9.18 -0.39 13.81
N LYS A 136 -9.70 -1.26 14.69
CA LYS A 136 -8.88 -2.02 15.65
C LYS A 136 -8.05 -3.13 14.96
N HIS A 137 -8.44 -3.55 13.76
CA HIS A 137 -7.89 -4.73 13.10
C HIS A 137 -6.64 -4.44 12.26
N SER A 138 -6.54 -3.26 11.64
CA SER A 138 -5.39 -2.93 10.78
C SER A 138 -5.09 -1.42 10.75
N LEU A 139 -3.81 -1.13 10.53
CA LEU A 139 -3.23 0.20 10.34
C LEU A 139 -3.31 0.68 8.87
N TYR A 140 -3.85 -0.13 7.97
CA TYR A 140 -3.91 0.14 6.53
C TYR A 140 -5.37 0.25 6.04
N LEU A 141 -5.65 1.29 5.26
CA LEU A 141 -6.99 1.59 4.78
C LEU A 141 -7.54 0.45 3.90
N TYR A 142 -6.74 -0.05 2.96
CA TYR A 142 -7.17 -1.10 2.03
C TYR A 142 -7.55 -2.42 2.75
N GLN A 143 -6.89 -2.73 3.87
CA GLN A 143 -7.23 -3.89 4.69
C GLN A 143 -8.53 -3.66 5.44
N ASN A 144 -8.68 -2.50 6.07
CA ASN A 144 -9.92 -2.12 6.76
C ASN A 144 -11.12 -2.11 5.82
N GLN A 145 -10.94 -1.57 4.62
CA GLN A 145 -11.94 -1.62 3.55
C GLN A 145 -12.33 -3.07 3.26
N TYR A 146 -11.37 -3.95 2.99
CA TYR A 146 -11.65 -5.35 2.70
C TYR A 146 -12.36 -6.09 3.86
N HIS A 147 -11.87 -5.96 5.10
CA HIS A 147 -12.41 -6.68 6.25
C HIS A 147 -13.82 -6.22 6.64
N HIS A 148 -14.12 -4.93 6.55
CA HIS A 148 -15.42 -4.38 6.94
C HIS A 148 -16.39 -4.23 5.77
N ALA A 149 -15.97 -4.54 4.55
CA ALA A 149 -16.82 -4.45 3.35
C ALA A 149 -18.12 -5.25 3.51
N VAL A 150 -19.25 -4.58 3.29
CA VAL A 150 -20.59 -5.16 3.19
C VAL A 150 -21.12 -5.05 1.76
N ASN A 151 -20.97 -3.88 1.13
CA ASN A 151 -21.31 -3.69 -0.29
C ASN A 151 -20.12 -3.19 -1.10
N VAL A 152 -20.10 -3.58 -2.37
CA VAL A 152 -19.27 -2.98 -3.41
C VAL A 152 -20.14 -2.03 -4.23
N ILE A 153 -19.68 -0.81 -4.43
CA ILE A 153 -20.36 0.17 -5.30
C ILE A 153 -19.44 0.42 -6.49
N THR A 154 -19.91 0.10 -7.69
CA THR A 154 -19.18 0.38 -8.95
C THR A 154 -19.80 1.57 -9.65
N MET A 155 -18.96 2.49 -10.12
CA MET A 155 -19.39 3.73 -10.78
C MET A 155 -18.61 3.93 -12.08
N PRO A 156 -19.27 4.15 -13.23
CA PRO A 156 -18.59 4.47 -14.48
C PRO A 156 -17.71 5.72 -14.35
N LEU A 157 -16.55 5.73 -15.04
CA LEU A 157 -15.57 6.82 -14.93
C LEU A 157 -16.15 8.20 -15.27
N ALA A 158 -17.10 8.30 -16.21
CA ALA A 158 -17.77 9.56 -16.53
C ALA A 158 -18.53 10.13 -15.33
N SER A 159 -19.26 9.29 -14.58
CA SER A 159 -19.97 9.71 -13.37
C SER A 159 -19.00 10.01 -12.24
N PHE A 160 -17.93 9.24 -12.13
CA PHE A 160 -16.85 9.48 -11.15
C PHE A 160 -16.17 10.85 -11.36
N HIS A 161 -15.83 11.20 -12.60
CA HIS A 161 -15.28 12.51 -12.93
C HIS A 161 -16.25 13.65 -12.60
N LYS A 162 -17.53 13.47 -12.91
CA LYS A 162 -18.56 14.46 -12.55
C LYS A 162 -18.63 14.64 -11.04
N MET A 163 -18.71 13.56 -10.27
CA MET A 163 -18.69 13.64 -8.81
C MET A 163 -17.43 14.33 -8.27
N ALA A 164 -16.26 14.02 -8.82
CA ALA A 164 -15.01 14.67 -8.45
C ALA A 164 -14.97 16.17 -8.82
N SER A 165 -15.62 16.55 -9.91
CA SER A 165 -15.78 17.95 -10.31
C SER A 165 -16.69 18.69 -9.34
N ASP A 166 -17.84 18.09 -9.00
CA ASP A 166 -18.86 18.68 -8.13
C ASP A 166 -18.34 18.95 -6.70
N ILE A 167 -17.50 18.07 -6.16
CA ILE A 167 -16.91 18.28 -4.82
C ILE A 167 -15.78 19.33 -4.81
N GLY A 168 -15.14 19.57 -5.96
CA GLY A 168 -13.99 20.47 -6.08
C GLY A 168 -12.69 19.94 -5.46
N PRO A 169 -11.66 20.80 -5.31
CA PRO A 169 -10.42 20.43 -4.64
C PRO A 169 -10.63 20.19 -3.14
N PRO A 170 -9.74 19.45 -2.46
CA PRO A 170 -9.82 19.26 -1.01
C PRO A 170 -9.83 20.59 -0.26
N ARG A 171 -10.75 20.72 0.72
CA ARG A 171 -10.99 21.96 1.47
C ARG A 171 -10.09 22.13 2.70
N VAL A 172 -9.38 21.08 3.08
CA VAL A 172 -8.48 21.04 4.24
C VAL A 172 -7.04 20.80 3.79
N PRO A 173 -6.04 21.21 4.58
CA PRO A 173 -4.64 20.93 4.26
C PRO A 173 -4.37 19.44 4.13
N ILE A 174 -3.68 19.06 3.05
CA ILE A 174 -3.28 17.68 2.78
C ILE A 174 -1.76 17.56 2.91
N THR A 175 -1.32 16.57 3.68
CA THR A 175 0.08 16.14 3.74
C THR A 175 0.20 14.78 3.07
N TRP A 176 0.98 14.70 2.01
CA TRP A 176 1.26 13.48 1.28
C TRP A 176 2.64 12.95 1.64
N MET A 177 2.71 11.71 2.10
CA MET A 177 3.96 11.04 2.45
C MET A 177 4.20 9.83 1.56
N SER A 178 5.20 9.92 0.70
CA SER A 178 5.80 8.76 0.04
C SER A 178 6.87 8.14 0.95
N CYS A 179 7.23 6.88 0.75
CA CYS A 179 8.22 6.24 1.61
C CYS A 179 8.88 5.02 0.96
N THR A 180 10.01 4.56 1.51
CA THR A 180 10.50 3.20 1.26
C THR A 180 9.84 2.21 2.20
N ALA A 181 9.86 0.92 1.85
CA ALA A 181 9.38 -0.13 2.74
C ALA A 181 10.24 -0.19 4.00
N ARG A 182 9.61 -0.41 5.17
CA ARG A 182 10.28 -0.55 6.48
C ARG A 182 11.09 0.68 6.94
N SER A 183 10.61 1.86 6.56
CA SER A 183 11.20 3.16 6.89
C SER A 183 10.65 3.82 8.16
N GLY A 184 9.73 3.19 8.89
CA GLY A 184 9.02 3.82 10.01
C GLY A 184 7.81 4.68 9.61
N ALA A 185 7.44 4.69 8.32
CA ALA A 185 6.27 5.42 7.82
C ALA A 185 4.95 5.05 8.55
N THR A 186 4.79 3.78 8.94
CA THR A 186 3.62 3.33 9.71
C THR A 186 3.59 3.92 11.13
N LEU A 187 4.74 4.02 11.80
CA LEU A 187 4.85 4.70 13.10
C LEU A 187 4.46 6.17 12.98
N LEU A 188 4.95 6.85 11.93
CA LEU A 188 4.60 8.24 11.71
C LEU A 188 3.09 8.42 11.40
N SER A 189 2.49 7.53 10.62
CA SER A 189 1.03 7.50 10.43
C SER A 189 0.28 7.32 11.75
N GLN A 190 0.78 6.50 12.67
CA GLN A 190 0.19 6.32 13.99
C GLN A 190 0.32 7.56 14.88
N MET A 191 1.39 8.34 14.75
CA MET A 191 1.54 9.64 15.42
C MET A 191 0.48 10.61 14.90
N MET A 192 0.35 10.74 13.58
CA MET A 192 -0.64 11.62 12.94
C MET A 192 -2.08 11.22 13.29
N TYR A 193 -2.35 9.92 13.39
CA TYR A 193 -3.66 9.39 13.74
C TYR A 193 -4.16 9.83 15.12
N ARG A 194 -3.25 10.07 16.07
CA ARG A 194 -3.58 10.51 17.43
C ARG A 194 -3.86 12.00 17.53
N ILE A 195 -3.63 12.76 16.45
CA ILE A 195 -3.94 14.18 16.40
C ILE A 195 -5.46 14.33 16.22
N PRO A 196 -6.16 15.06 17.10
CA PRO A 196 -7.58 15.34 16.96
C PRO A 196 -7.91 15.92 15.58
N ALA A 197 -9.02 15.48 15.00
CA ALA A 197 -9.50 15.90 13.68
C ALA A 197 -8.50 15.68 12.51
N MET A 198 -7.49 14.81 12.65
CA MET A 198 -6.65 14.36 11.53
C MET A 198 -7.24 13.10 10.88
N LEU A 199 -7.51 13.15 9.57
CA LEU A 199 -7.84 11.96 8.79
C LEU A 199 -6.54 11.33 8.28
N VAL A 200 -6.27 10.07 8.64
CA VAL A 200 -5.11 9.33 8.13
C VAL A 200 -5.56 8.32 7.07
N LEU A 201 -5.11 8.53 5.83
CA LEU A 201 -5.32 7.62 4.71
C LEU A 201 -4.04 6.81 4.48
N SER A 202 -3.95 5.65 5.12
CA SER A 202 -2.79 4.76 5.03
C SER A 202 -2.92 3.78 3.87
N GLU A 203 -2.07 3.91 2.86
CA GLU A 203 -2.01 3.11 1.64
C GLU A 203 -3.35 3.01 0.88
N PRO A 204 -3.88 4.14 0.35
CA PRO A 204 -5.08 4.10 -0.49
C PRO A 204 -4.77 3.40 -1.82
N ASP A 205 -5.15 2.13 -1.95
CA ASP A 205 -4.89 1.32 -3.14
C ASP A 205 -5.62 1.80 -4.40
N ALA A 206 -6.56 2.74 -4.31
CA ALA A 206 -7.12 3.44 -5.46
C ALA A 206 -6.05 4.15 -6.30
N ILE A 207 -5.00 4.67 -5.65
CA ILE A 207 -3.85 5.27 -6.34
C ILE A 207 -2.96 4.19 -6.93
N THR A 208 -2.70 3.14 -6.16
CA THR A 208 -1.83 2.02 -6.59
C THR A 208 -2.41 1.32 -7.82
N THR A 209 -3.71 1.04 -7.82
CA THR A 209 -4.40 0.38 -8.95
C THR A 209 -4.49 1.28 -10.18
N LEU A 210 -4.69 2.60 -9.99
CA LEU A 210 -4.65 3.55 -11.10
C LEU A 210 -3.27 3.60 -11.76
N ASP A 211 -2.20 3.62 -10.95
CA ASP A 211 -0.84 3.63 -11.47
C ASP A 211 -0.50 2.31 -12.20
N PHE A 212 -0.98 1.16 -11.69
CA PHE A 212 -0.90 -0.10 -12.44
C PHE A 212 -1.62 -0.03 -13.79
N LEU A 213 -2.80 0.59 -13.88
CA LEU A 213 -3.49 0.77 -15.17
C LEU A 213 -2.63 1.58 -16.15
N TYR A 214 -2.01 2.65 -15.68
CA TYR A 214 -1.16 3.51 -16.50
C TYR A 214 0.14 2.83 -16.92
N LYS A 215 0.90 2.25 -15.98
CA LYS A 215 2.19 1.59 -16.25
C LYS A 215 2.03 0.37 -17.17
N ASN A 216 0.92 -0.36 -17.06
CA ASN A 216 0.58 -1.45 -17.99
C ASN A 216 -0.02 -0.97 -19.32
N LYS A 217 -0.05 0.35 -19.58
CA LYS A 217 -0.58 0.95 -20.81
C LYS A 217 -2.05 0.59 -21.09
N MET A 218 -2.83 0.33 -20.03
CA MET A 218 -4.26 0.05 -20.16
C MET A 218 -5.10 1.33 -20.34
N ILE A 219 -4.54 2.47 -19.93
CA ILE A 219 -5.09 3.83 -20.08
C ILE A 219 -4.02 4.78 -20.61
N GLN A 220 -4.43 5.88 -21.24
CA GLN A 220 -3.52 6.88 -21.80
C GLN A 220 -3.02 7.87 -20.73
N ALA A 221 -1.95 8.61 -21.03
CA ALA A 221 -1.37 9.56 -20.08
C ALA A 221 -2.32 10.72 -19.71
N SER A 222 -3.10 11.24 -20.67
CA SER A 222 -4.10 12.28 -20.42
C SER A 222 -5.22 11.79 -19.51
N GLU A 223 -5.75 10.60 -19.80
CA GLU A 223 -6.78 9.91 -19.01
C GLU A 223 -6.27 9.63 -17.59
N TYR A 224 -5.04 9.12 -17.45
CA TYR A 224 -4.41 8.88 -16.16
C TYR A 224 -4.31 10.16 -15.31
N LYS A 225 -3.83 11.27 -15.87
CA LYS A 225 -3.73 12.55 -15.14
C LYS A 225 -5.09 13.05 -14.67
N GLN A 226 -6.12 12.96 -15.52
CA GLN A 226 -7.48 13.35 -15.16
C GLN A 226 -8.08 12.45 -14.07
N LEU A 227 -7.85 11.13 -14.17
CA LEU A 227 -8.29 10.15 -13.18
C LEU A 227 -7.57 10.32 -11.86
N LEU A 228 -6.26 10.61 -11.87
CA LEU A 228 -5.47 10.83 -10.66
C LEU A 228 -5.99 12.03 -9.89
N ALA A 229 -6.23 13.14 -10.59
CA ALA A 229 -6.83 14.33 -9.98
C ALA A 229 -8.22 14.03 -9.39
N SER A 230 -9.05 13.28 -10.10
CA SER A 230 -10.39 12.90 -9.64
C SER A 230 -10.36 11.94 -8.45
N CYS A 231 -9.42 11.00 -8.46
CA CYS A 231 -9.15 10.04 -7.40
C CYS A 231 -8.75 10.75 -6.11
N ILE A 232 -7.81 11.70 -6.17
CA ILE A 232 -7.36 12.45 -5.00
C ILE A 232 -8.49 13.30 -4.41
N LYS A 233 -9.28 13.99 -5.25
CA LYS A 233 -10.43 14.76 -4.79
C LYS A 233 -11.42 13.89 -4.01
N LEU A 234 -11.77 12.71 -4.54
CA LEU A 234 -12.74 11.81 -3.90
C LEU A 234 -12.16 11.02 -2.71
N LEU A 235 -10.86 10.72 -2.71
CA LEU A 235 -10.17 10.17 -1.53
C LEU A 235 -10.18 11.17 -0.37
N CYS A 236 -9.99 12.46 -0.68
CA CYS A 236 -9.99 13.56 0.27
C CYS A 236 -11.31 14.34 0.24
N LYS A 237 -12.42 13.64 0.01
CA LYS A 237 -13.76 14.26 -0.06
C LYS A 237 -14.06 15.03 1.24
N PRO A 238 -14.89 16.10 1.19
CA PRO A 238 -15.21 16.89 2.37
C PRO A 238 -15.83 16.04 3.50
N ASP A 239 -15.34 16.24 4.72
CA ASP A 239 -15.84 15.61 5.95
C ASP A 239 -15.57 16.54 7.12
N GLU A 240 -16.63 17.08 7.72
CA GLU A 240 -16.57 18.11 8.77
C GLU A 240 -15.89 17.62 10.06
N ARG A 241 -15.73 16.31 10.23
CA ARG A 241 -15.05 15.72 11.39
C ARG A 241 -13.54 15.93 11.36
N TYR A 242 -12.99 16.32 10.22
CA TYR A 242 -11.54 16.42 10.01
C TYR A 242 -11.13 17.82 9.54
N SER A 243 -10.07 18.34 10.14
CA SER A 243 -9.48 19.64 9.81
C SER A 243 -8.21 19.53 8.95
N ALA A 244 -7.69 18.31 8.76
CA ALA A 244 -6.53 18.01 7.91
C ALA A 244 -6.54 16.54 7.48
N VAL A 245 -5.85 16.23 6.37
CA VAL A 245 -5.64 14.86 5.90
C VAL A 245 -4.16 14.55 5.79
N PHE A 246 -3.77 13.39 6.29
CA PHE A 246 -2.44 12.81 6.13
C PHE A 246 -2.54 11.53 5.29
N VAL A 247 -2.00 11.57 4.08
CA VAL A 247 -1.97 10.42 3.16
C VAL A 247 -0.60 9.78 3.22
N LYS A 248 -0.55 8.51 3.61
CA LYS A 248 0.66 7.69 3.52
C LYS A 248 0.54 6.79 2.29
N ALA A 249 1.36 7.01 1.28
CA ALA A 249 1.36 6.20 0.07
C ALA A 249 2.00 4.83 0.31
N ARG A 250 1.68 3.86 -0.56
CA ARG A 250 2.36 2.56 -0.57
C ARG A 250 3.82 2.76 -1.00
N PRO A 251 4.80 2.01 -0.45
CA PRO A 251 6.20 2.20 -0.84
C PRO A 251 6.46 2.09 -2.35
N SER A 252 5.72 1.23 -3.04
CA SER A 252 5.85 1.01 -4.48
C SER A 252 5.28 2.13 -5.36
N THR A 253 4.70 3.20 -4.81
CA THR A 253 4.05 4.27 -5.58
C THR A 253 4.74 5.63 -5.42
N THR A 254 6.06 5.64 -5.28
CA THR A 254 6.83 6.90 -5.14
C THR A 254 6.92 7.65 -6.47
N SER A 255 6.94 6.95 -7.60
CA SER A 255 6.93 7.53 -8.95
C SER A 255 5.72 8.44 -9.20
N VAL A 256 4.55 8.06 -8.68
CA VAL A 256 3.28 8.82 -8.77
C VAL A 256 3.39 10.22 -8.18
N LEU A 257 4.33 10.44 -7.25
CA LEU A 257 4.53 11.74 -6.60
C LEU A 257 4.75 12.87 -7.61
N VAL A 258 5.41 12.59 -8.75
CA VAL A 258 5.64 13.59 -9.81
C VAL A 258 4.31 14.18 -10.30
N ASP A 259 3.34 13.32 -10.61
CA ASP A 259 2.04 13.73 -11.14
C ASP A 259 1.17 14.38 -10.06
N ILE A 260 1.29 13.94 -8.80
CA ILE A 260 0.55 14.52 -7.67
C ILE A 260 1.02 15.95 -7.40
N VAL A 261 2.33 16.18 -7.36
CA VAL A 261 2.89 17.52 -7.12
C VAL A 261 2.48 18.50 -8.21
N GLN A 262 2.40 18.05 -9.46
CA GLN A 262 1.91 18.86 -10.57
C GLN A 262 0.41 19.17 -10.46
N ALA A 263 -0.41 18.18 -10.08
CA ALA A 263 -1.86 18.35 -9.97
C ALA A 263 -2.27 19.14 -8.70
N PHE A 264 -1.49 19.03 -7.62
CA PHE A 264 -1.81 19.62 -6.31
C PHE A 264 -0.59 20.29 -5.67
N PRO A 265 -0.05 21.38 -6.26
CA PRO A 265 1.18 22.02 -5.78
C PRO A 265 1.07 22.59 -4.35
N LYS A 266 -0.16 22.79 -3.85
CA LYS A 266 -0.43 23.31 -2.50
C LYS A 266 -0.34 22.28 -1.38
N PHE A 267 -0.22 20.98 -1.70
CA PHE A 267 -0.05 19.97 -0.66
C PHE A 267 1.34 20.06 -0.03
N ARG A 268 1.46 19.55 1.19
CA ARG A 268 2.76 19.34 1.83
C ARG A 268 3.27 17.96 1.46
N TYR A 269 4.51 17.87 1.02
CA TYR A 269 5.09 16.61 0.55
C TYR A 269 6.21 16.15 1.49
N LEU A 270 6.13 14.90 1.91
CA LEU A 270 7.13 14.23 2.72
C LEU A 270 7.62 12.97 2.00
N PHE A 271 8.88 12.62 2.23
CA PHE A 271 9.44 11.34 1.83
C PHE A 271 10.20 10.71 3.00
N MET A 272 9.74 9.57 3.49
CA MET A 272 10.38 8.87 4.61
C MET A 272 11.17 7.65 4.12
N TYR A 273 12.43 7.57 4.52
CA TYR A 273 13.31 6.47 4.16
C TYR A 273 14.21 6.11 5.33
N ARG A 274 14.88 4.97 5.22
CA ARG A 274 15.80 4.42 6.21
C ARG A 274 17.01 3.88 5.48
N ASN A 275 18.13 3.72 6.18
CA ASN A 275 19.30 3.02 5.65
C ASN A 275 18.92 1.72 4.92
N SER A 276 19.54 1.48 3.76
CA SER A 276 19.20 0.40 2.83
C SER A 276 19.30 -0.97 3.50
N VAL A 277 20.41 -1.29 4.17
CA VAL A 277 20.59 -2.61 4.80
C VAL A 277 19.58 -2.83 5.94
N LYS A 278 19.32 -1.81 6.77
CA LYS A 278 18.35 -1.91 7.86
C LYS A 278 16.91 -2.12 7.34
N SER A 279 16.57 -1.47 6.22
CA SER A 279 15.27 -1.63 5.57
C SER A 279 15.09 -3.04 4.99
N ILE A 280 16.11 -3.55 4.29
CA ILE A 280 16.10 -4.88 3.67
C ILE A 280 16.02 -5.97 4.75
N MET A 281 16.87 -5.90 5.78
CA MET A 281 16.85 -6.85 6.90
C MET A 281 15.50 -6.84 7.62
N SER A 282 14.89 -5.67 7.82
CA SER A 282 13.55 -5.60 8.42
C SER A 282 12.48 -6.28 7.55
N ASN A 283 12.56 -6.19 6.22
CA ASN A 283 11.64 -6.92 5.33
C ASN A 283 11.88 -8.43 5.43
N LEU A 284 13.12 -8.88 5.37
CA LEU A 284 13.47 -10.31 5.46
C LEU A 284 12.98 -10.90 6.79
N ASN A 285 13.21 -10.22 7.90
CA ASN A 285 12.71 -10.65 9.21
C ASN A 285 11.18 -10.72 9.26
N GLN A 286 10.49 -9.73 8.67
CA GLN A 286 9.03 -9.76 8.56
C GLN A 286 8.55 -10.95 7.72
N PHE A 287 9.23 -11.25 6.61
CA PHE A 287 8.87 -12.39 5.78
C PHE A 287 9.13 -13.72 6.48
N GLN A 288 10.16 -13.83 7.31
CA GLN A 288 10.45 -15.03 8.11
C GLN A 288 9.38 -15.29 9.19
N GLN A 289 8.75 -14.24 9.72
CA GLN A 289 7.67 -14.36 10.70
C GLN A 289 6.37 -14.90 10.11
N ASP A 290 6.14 -14.68 8.81
CA ASP A 290 4.96 -15.20 8.11
C ASP A 290 5.31 -16.45 7.28
N PRO A 291 4.75 -17.62 7.65
CA PRO A 291 4.79 -18.86 6.90
C PRO A 291 4.74 -18.76 5.37
N ALA A 292 3.85 -17.94 4.81
CA ALA A 292 3.62 -17.87 3.36
C ALA A 292 4.69 -17.05 2.61
N PRO A 293 4.99 -15.79 2.99
CA PRO A 293 6.13 -15.04 2.46
C PRO A 293 7.47 -15.77 2.64
N ASN A 294 7.71 -16.44 3.77
CA ASN A 294 8.95 -17.20 3.97
C ASN A 294 9.13 -18.30 2.92
N PHE A 295 8.06 -19.05 2.61
CA PHE A 295 8.10 -20.07 1.58
C PHE A 295 8.28 -19.50 0.17
N LEU A 296 7.65 -18.36 -0.13
CA LEU A 296 7.85 -17.67 -1.41
C LEU A 296 9.30 -17.17 -1.56
N ASN A 297 9.93 -16.66 -0.50
CA ASN A 297 11.35 -16.30 -0.51
C ASN A 297 12.23 -17.52 -0.78
N PHE A 298 11.96 -18.65 -0.12
CA PHE A 298 12.70 -19.89 -0.38
C PHE A 298 12.64 -20.33 -1.85
N ILE A 299 11.47 -20.21 -2.49
CA ILE A 299 11.32 -20.46 -3.93
C ILE A 299 12.13 -19.45 -4.75
N MET A 300 12.11 -18.17 -4.39
CA MET A 300 12.81 -17.11 -5.12
C MET A 300 14.34 -17.20 -5.00
N ASP A 301 14.86 -17.62 -3.85
CA ASP A 301 16.29 -17.67 -3.58
C ASP A 301 16.92 -19.01 -4.06
N SER A 302 16.11 -20.06 -4.25
CA SER A 302 16.57 -21.32 -4.85
C SER A 302 16.73 -21.19 -6.37
N SER A 303 17.94 -21.42 -6.88
CA SER A 303 18.24 -21.44 -8.33
C SER A 303 17.41 -22.48 -9.11
N ILE A 304 17.13 -23.62 -8.49
CA ILE A 304 16.35 -24.71 -9.09
C ILE A 304 14.86 -24.36 -9.08
N LEU A 305 14.28 -24.08 -7.91
CA LEU A 305 12.83 -23.86 -7.79
C LEU A 305 12.36 -22.63 -8.55
N SER A 306 13.14 -21.56 -8.54
CA SER A 306 12.83 -20.36 -9.29
C SER A 306 12.85 -20.56 -10.82
N THR A 307 13.58 -21.56 -11.31
CA THR A 307 13.59 -21.93 -12.73
C THR A 307 12.29 -22.66 -13.10
N PHE A 308 11.77 -23.52 -12.21
CA PHE A 308 10.49 -24.20 -12.41
C PHE A 308 9.27 -23.31 -12.15
N VAL A 309 9.41 -22.31 -11.28
CA VAL A 309 8.32 -21.44 -10.82
C VAL A 309 8.67 -19.94 -11.02
N PRO A 310 9.00 -19.51 -12.27
CA PRO A 310 9.52 -18.16 -12.53
C PRO A 310 8.49 -17.04 -12.28
N PHE A 311 7.21 -17.40 -12.19
CA PHE A 311 6.14 -16.45 -11.92
C PHE A 311 6.19 -15.89 -10.49
N VAL A 312 6.80 -16.58 -9.51
CA VAL A 312 6.90 -16.07 -8.12
C VAL A 312 7.80 -14.84 -8.07
N ARG A 313 9.00 -14.90 -8.67
CA ARG A 313 9.90 -13.73 -8.79
C ARG A 313 9.24 -12.60 -9.56
N SER A 314 8.60 -12.93 -10.68
CA SER A 314 7.91 -11.94 -11.52
C SER A 314 6.78 -11.25 -10.75
N TYR A 315 6.02 -12.00 -9.95
CA TYR A 315 4.97 -11.46 -9.08
C TYR A 315 5.59 -10.54 -8.01
N PHE A 316 6.59 -10.98 -7.27
CA PHE A 316 7.25 -10.16 -6.25
C PHE A 316 7.83 -8.86 -6.82
N TYR A 317 8.51 -8.93 -7.96
CA TYR A 317 9.02 -7.75 -8.65
C TYR A 317 7.89 -6.82 -9.09
N TYR A 318 6.80 -7.38 -9.65
CA TYR A 318 5.64 -6.61 -10.10
C TYR A 318 4.98 -5.82 -8.97
N TYR A 319 4.86 -6.38 -7.77
CA TYR A 319 4.21 -5.68 -6.65
C TYR A 319 5.13 -4.70 -5.91
N ASN A 320 6.44 -4.94 -5.89
CA ASN A 320 7.38 -4.14 -5.08
C ASN A 320 8.17 -3.10 -5.90
N VAL A 321 8.49 -3.38 -7.17
CA VAL A 321 9.43 -2.57 -7.97
C VAL A 321 8.74 -1.93 -9.18
N PHE A 322 7.91 -2.66 -9.91
CA PHE A 322 7.44 -2.30 -11.26
C PHE A 322 6.87 -0.88 -11.41
N LEU A 323 6.11 -0.39 -10.44
CA LEU A 323 5.54 0.96 -10.47
C LEU A 323 6.59 2.06 -10.30
N ASN A 324 7.62 1.82 -9.50
CA ASN A 324 8.76 2.73 -9.31
C ASN A 324 9.91 2.46 -10.29
N GLU A 325 9.86 1.39 -11.08
CA GLU A 325 10.97 0.95 -11.91
C GLU A 325 11.47 2.05 -12.86
N LYS A 326 12.78 2.37 -12.76
CA LYS A 326 13.50 3.07 -13.82
C LYS A 326 14.10 2.03 -14.75
N LYS A 327 13.92 2.17 -16.06
CA LYS A 327 14.49 1.24 -17.04
C LYS A 327 16.02 1.38 -17.04
N ILE A 328 16.69 0.45 -16.37
CA ILE A 328 18.15 0.38 -16.29
C ILE A 328 18.59 -0.93 -16.95
N THR A 329 19.42 -0.84 -17.98
CA THR A 329 19.83 -2.00 -18.82
C THR A 329 20.62 -3.06 -18.07
N SER A 330 21.34 -2.69 -17.00
CA SER A 330 22.15 -3.60 -16.20
C SER A 330 21.36 -4.47 -15.21
N ILE A 331 20.08 -4.17 -14.95
CA ILE A 331 19.26 -4.90 -13.97
C ILE A 331 18.32 -5.85 -14.71
N ASN A 332 18.51 -7.15 -14.50
CA ASN A 332 17.63 -8.18 -15.04
C ASN A 332 16.64 -8.66 -13.97
N SER A 333 15.42 -8.11 -14.01
CA SER A 333 14.35 -8.41 -13.05
C SER A 333 13.97 -9.89 -12.90
N LYS A 334 14.26 -10.73 -13.91
CA LYS A 334 13.94 -12.17 -13.86
C LYS A 334 14.97 -13.00 -13.07
N LYS A 335 16.16 -12.44 -12.82
CA LYS A 335 17.28 -13.13 -12.17
C LYS A 335 17.51 -12.69 -10.72
N LEU A 336 16.87 -11.61 -10.28
CA LEU A 336 17.06 -11.08 -8.93
C LEU A 336 16.59 -12.07 -7.87
N ASP A 337 17.35 -12.17 -6.80
CA ASP A 337 16.94 -12.85 -5.58
C ASP A 337 16.03 -11.95 -4.71
N THR A 338 15.60 -12.43 -3.56
CA THR A 338 14.76 -11.64 -2.64
C THR A 338 15.43 -10.33 -2.21
N VAL A 339 16.74 -10.37 -1.92
CA VAL A 339 17.54 -9.20 -1.52
C VAL A 339 17.65 -8.20 -2.67
N GLY A 340 17.90 -8.67 -3.89
CA GLY A 340 17.94 -7.88 -5.10
C GLY A 340 16.62 -7.17 -5.39
N ILE A 341 15.49 -7.87 -5.30
CA ILE A 341 14.16 -7.28 -5.48
C ILE A 341 13.89 -6.18 -4.43
N LEU A 342 14.17 -6.45 -3.16
CA LEU A 342 13.98 -5.47 -2.08
C LEU A 342 14.93 -4.27 -2.23
N THR A 343 16.16 -4.51 -2.66
CA THR A 343 17.14 -3.44 -2.95
C THR A 343 16.67 -2.59 -4.12
N ALA A 344 16.18 -3.20 -5.20
CA ALA A 344 15.63 -2.49 -6.35
C ALA A 344 14.41 -1.63 -5.96
N ALA A 345 13.52 -2.16 -5.11
CA ALA A 345 12.36 -1.41 -4.61
C ALA A 345 12.78 -0.18 -3.78
N TRP A 346 13.77 -0.36 -2.89
CA TRP A 346 14.33 0.73 -2.09
C TRP A 346 15.02 1.78 -2.98
N ALA A 347 15.90 1.33 -3.87
CA ALA A 347 16.69 2.19 -4.75
C ALA A 347 15.82 3.00 -5.70
N ALA A 348 14.81 2.36 -6.31
CA ALA A 348 13.87 3.03 -7.20
C ALA A 348 13.11 4.15 -6.47
N SER A 349 12.64 3.88 -5.25
CA SER A 349 11.90 4.86 -4.44
C SER A 349 12.77 6.06 -4.04
N VAL A 350 13.98 5.81 -3.51
CA VAL A 350 14.94 6.85 -3.11
C VAL A 350 15.36 7.69 -4.31
N SER A 351 15.67 7.04 -5.44
CA SER A 351 16.09 7.70 -6.67
C SER A 351 14.99 8.58 -7.28
N HIS A 352 13.70 8.19 -7.19
CA HIS A 352 12.60 9.07 -7.61
C HIS A 352 12.49 10.33 -6.75
N CYS A 353 12.62 10.19 -5.43
CA CYS A 353 12.60 11.35 -4.54
C CYS A 353 13.81 12.27 -4.77
N ALA A 354 15.00 11.70 -4.93
CA ALA A 354 16.22 12.46 -5.22
C ALA A 354 16.09 13.27 -6.52
N ASP A 355 15.58 12.66 -7.60
CA ASP A 355 15.34 13.35 -8.88
C ASP A 355 14.34 14.51 -8.74
N LEU A 356 13.26 14.31 -7.98
CA LEU A 356 12.28 15.36 -7.73
C LEU A 356 12.88 16.53 -6.94
N ARG A 357 13.68 16.24 -5.91
CA ARG A 357 14.41 17.26 -5.15
C ARG A 357 15.40 18.02 -6.02
N TYR A 358 16.14 17.31 -6.87
CA TYR A 358 17.07 17.91 -7.83
C TYR A 358 16.35 18.85 -8.81
N LYS A 359 15.13 18.51 -9.22
CA LYS A 359 14.25 19.36 -10.05
C LYS A 359 13.62 20.55 -9.29
N GLY A 360 13.94 20.73 -8.01
CA GLY A 360 13.47 21.86 -7.20
C GLY A 360 12.11 21.67 -6.51
N TYR A 361 11.54 20.46 -6.53
CA TYR A 361 10.28 20.21 -5.82
C TYR A 361 10.47 20.24 -4.30
N ASN A 362 9.58 20.92 -3.59
CA ASN A 362 9.65 21.06 -2.13
C ASN A 362 9.11 19.80 -1.40
N ILE A 363 9.93 18.76 -1.34
CA ILE A 363 9.65 17.52 -0.62
C ILE A 363 10.50 17.47 0.65
N GLY A 364 9.90 17.33 1.83
CA GLY A 364 10.62 17.15 3.08
C GLY A 364 11.10 15.72 3.25
N SER A 365 12.40 15.47 3.12
CA SER A 365 12.98 14.13 3.28
C SER A 365 13.24 13.82 4.75
N ILE A 366 12.78 12.69 5.26
CA ILE A 366 12.97 12.23 6.64
C ILE A 366 13.79 10.94 6.60
N LEU A 367 14.98 10.97 7.20
CA LEU A 367 15.75 9.76 7.48
C LEU A 367 15.32 9.22 8.85
N TYR A 368 14.89 7.96 8.87
CA TYR A 368 14.38 7.30 10.08
C TYR A 368 15.39 7.34 11.23
N GLU A 369 16.67 7.08 10.95
CA GLU A 369 17.74 7.11 11.94
C GLU A 369 17.78 8.45 12.68
N ASP A 370 17.81 9.55 11.94
CA ASP A 370 17.89 10.91 12.51
C ASP A 370 16.61 11.26 13.27
N PHE A 371 15.45 10.87 12.72
CA PHE A 371 14.17 11.05 13.40
C PHE A 371 14.19 10.37 14.79
N MET A 372 14.80 9.19 14.89
CA MET A 372 14.83 8.38 16.11
C MET A 372 15.93 8.75 17.11
N ILE A 373 16.87 9.64 16.81
CA ILE A 373 17.86 10.14 17.79
C ILE A 373 17.15 10.84 18.96
N ASN A 374 16.21 11.73 18.63
CA ASN A 374 15.35 12.39 19.62
C ASN A 374 13.92 12.46 19.07
N PRO A 375 13.15 11.36 19.14
CA PRO A 375 11.88 11.23 18.40
C PRO A 375 10.84 12.27 18.81
N ARG A 376 10.86 12.73 20.06
CA ARG A 376 9.94 13.76 20.54
C ARG A 376 10.28 15.15 19.97
N ARG A 377 11.57 15.50 19.93
CA ARG A 377 12.04 16.75 19.31
C ARG A 377 11.82 16.73 17.80
N SER A 378 12.21 15.64 17.14
CA SER A 378 11.97 15.41 15.71
C SER A 378 10.49 15.56 15.35
N LEU A 379 9.61 14.97 16.15
CA LEU A 379 8.16 15.10 15.98
C LEU A 379 7.71 16.56 16.17
N SER A 380 8.21 17.27 17.17
CA SER A 380 7.87 18.69 17.38
C SER A 380 8.23 19.56 16.16
N ILE A 381 9.44 19.38 15.61
CA ILE A 381 9.89 20.10 14.41
C ILE A 381 9.02 19.74 13.20
N LEU A 382 8.67 18.46 13.05
CA LEU A 382 7.80 18.00 11.98
C LEU A 382 6.40 18.61 12.09
N LEU A 383 5.79 18.62 13.28
CA LEU A 383 4.48 19.23 13.51
C LEU A 383 4.49 20.72 13.16
N GLN A 384 5.54 21.44 13.57
CA GLN A 384 5.72 22.85 13.21
C GLN A 384 5.78 23.05 11.68
N ARG A 385 6.55 22.22 10.96
CA ARG A 385 6.63 22.28 9.49
C ARG A 385 5.32 21.94 8.80
N LEU A 386 4.50 21.11 9.43
CA LEU A 386 3.17 20.75 8.93
C LEU A 386 2.07 21.73 9.35
N ASP A 387 2.44 22.83 10.03
CA ASP A 387 1.51 23.80 10.59
C ASP A 387 0.47 23.15 11.52
N ILE A 388 0.94 22.19 12.32
CA ILE A 388 0.15 21.51 13.34
C ILE A 388 0.49 22.09 14.70
N ARG A 389 -0.54 22.49 15.45
CA ARG A 389 -0.41 23.11 16.77
C ARG A 389 0.41 22.24 17.73
N ALA A 390 1.35 22.87 18.43
CA ALA A 390 2.29 22.19 19.34
C ALA A 390 1.59 21.46 20.51
N GLU A 391 0.38 21.87 20.89
CA GLU A 391 -0.44 21.18 21.90
C GLU A 391 -0.67 19.69 21.57
N HIS A 392 -0.67 19.33 20.29
CA HIS A 392 -0.89 17.95 19.82
C HIS A 392 0.35 17.07 19.94
N LEU A 393 1.51 17.64 20.29
CA LEU A 393 2.76 16.90 20.42
C LEU A 393 2.63 15.74 21.41
N ASN A 394 2.01 15.97 22.57
CA ASN A 394 1.82 14.93 23.57
C ASN A 394 1.00 13.76 23.03
N SER A 395 -0.16 14.04 22.44
CA SER A 395 -1.04 13.01 21.87
C SER A 395 -0.33 12.23 20.75
N ALA A 396 0.35 12.93 19.84
CA ALA A 396 1.08 12.29 18.76
C ALA A 396 2.24 11.42 19.27
N ALA A 397 2.98 11.89 20.29
CA ALA A 397 4.11 11.18 20.89
C ALA A 397 3.70 9.89 21.61
N GLU A 398 2.44 9.73 22.04
CA GLU A 398 1.96 8.47 22.63
C GLU A 398 2.09 7.26 21.68
N ALA A 399 2.16 7.49 20.37
CA ALA A 399 2.42 6.43 19.40
C ALA A 399 3.78 5.75 19.62
N LEU A 400 4.78 6.50 20.10
CA LEU A 400 6.12 5.97 20.37
C LEU A 400 6.06 4.82 21.38
N LYS A 401 5.26 4.95 22.44
CA LYS A 401 5.13 3.94 23.49
C LYS A 401 4.60 2.60 22.98
N VAL A 402 3.72 2.62 21.97
CA VAL A 402 3.11 1.41 21.40
C VAL A 402 4.09 0.63 20.51
N ASP A 403 4.99 1.33 19.82
CA ASP A 403 5.97 0.72 18.92
C ASP A 403 7.20 0.19 19.68
N PHE A 404 7.69 0.93 20.68
CA PHE A 404 8.77 0.48 21.58
C PHE A 404 8.43 -0.84 22.29
N ASN A 405 7.16 -1.06 22.65
CA ASN A 405 6.73 -2.27 23.35
C ASN A 405 6.43 -3.47 22.43
N LYS A 406 6.29 -3.26 21.11
CA LYS A 406 6.15 -4.35 20.13
C LYS A 406 7.48 -4.76 19.50
N GLY A 407 8.49 -3.90 19.59
CA GLY A 407 9.85 -4.13 19.10
C GLY A 407 10.80 -4.60 20.19
N ILE A 408 10.52 -5.73 20.85
CA ILE A 408 11.60 -6.48 21.49
C ILE A 408 12.56 -6.86 20.34
N VAL A 409 13.81 -6.44 20.46
CA VAL A 409 14.92 -6.54 19.48
C VAL A 409 14.97 -5.43 18.41
N HIS A 410 15.07 -4.16 18.82
CA HIS A 410 15.67 -3.12 17.98
C HIS A 410 17.18 -2.90 18.21
N ASP A 411 17.77 -3.56 19.20
CA ASP A 411 19.21 -3.53 19.49
C ASP A 411 19.72 -4.92 19.91
N LEU A 412 20.03 -5.76 18.93
CA LEU A 412 21.18 -6.65 19.07
C LEU A 412 22.06 -6.38 17.84
N ALA A 413 23.27 -5.95 18.14
CA ALA A 413 24.36 -5.70 17.23
C ALA A 413 24.77 -6.97 16.47
N MET A 414 23.89 -7.52 15.64
CA MET A 414 24.35 -8.32 14.53
C MET A 414 25.04 -7.36 13.58
N ASP A 415 26.32 -7.65 13.30
CA ASP A 415 27.02 -7.01 12.20
C ASP A 415 26.25 -7.34 10.92
N TYR A 416 25.33 -6.45 10.52
CA TYR A 416 24.48 -6.61 9.33
C TYR A 416 25.32 -6.85 8.08
N ARG A 417 26.63 -6.54 8.14
CA ARG A 417 27.57 -6.85 7.07
C ARG A 417 27.77 -8.35 6.82
N ARG A 418 27.58 -9.18 7.85
CA ARG A 418 27.73 -10.64 7.81
C ARG A 418 26.40 -11.40 7.71
N ALA A 419 25.27 -10.72 7.80
CA ALA A 419 23.94 -11.35 7.83
C ALA A 419 23.40 -11.73 6.44
N LEU A 420 23.95 -11.16 5.37
CA LEU A 420 23.54 -11.46 3.99
C LEU A 420 24.62 -12.31 3.29
N PRO A 421 24.22 -13.28 2.43
CA PRO A 421 25.16 -14.00 1.57
C PRO A 421 25.98 -13.03 0.71
N PHE A 422 27.23 -13.39 0.41
CA PHE A 422 28.14 -12.56 -0.39
C PHE A 422 27.55 -12.22 -1.77
N GLU A 423 26.96 -13.20 -2.44
CA GLU A 423 26.34 -13.02 -3.77
C GLU A 423 25.18 -12.02 -3.73
N SER A 424 24.24 -12.19 -2.79
CA SER A 424 23.11 -11.27 -2.59
C SER A 424 23.58 -9.84 -2.26
N ARG A 425 24.66 -9.70 -1.49
CA ARG A 425 25.24 -8.39 -1.18
C ARG A 425 25.85 -7.75 -2.43
N GLN A 426 26.59 -8.51 -3.22
CA GLN A 426 27.18 -8.03 -4.47
C GLN A 426 26.09 -7.63 -5.48
N GLU A 427 25.02 -8.42 -5.59
CA GLU A 427 23.84 -8.05 -6.39
C GLU A 427 23.22 -6.73 -5.91
N ALA A 428 23.02 -6.58 -4.60
CA ALA A 428 22.48 -5.35 -4.02
C ALA A 428 23.37 -4.12 -4.30
N ASP A 429 24.69 -4.24 -4.14
CA ASP A 429 25.64 -3.15 -4.44
C ASP A 429 25.63 -2.77 -5.92
N ASN A 430 25.52 -3.76 -6.81
CA ASN A 430 25.40 -3.53 -8.26
C ASN A 430 24.10 -2.77 -8.61
N ILE A 431 22.98 -3.13 -7.97
CA ILE A 431 21.70 -2.43 -8.14
C ILE A 431 21.82 -0.99 -7.64
N LEU A 432 22.35 -0.77 -6.43
CA LEU A 432 22.49 0.58 -5.87
C LEU A 432 23.38 1.46 -6.75
N LYS A 433 24.52 0.92 -7.22
CA LYS A 433 25.41 1.60 -8.17
C LYS A 433 24.69 1.96 -9.46
N ALA A 434 23.87 1.05 -10.00
CA ALA A 434 23.07 1.29 -11.21
C ALA A 434 22.05 2.43 -11.03
N TYR A 435 21.55 2.67 -9.82
CA TYR A 435 20.69 3.81 -9.48
C TYR A 435 21.46 5.08 -9.06
N GLY A 436 22.81 5.05 -9.07
CA GLY A 436 23.65 6.17 -8.62
C GLY A 436 23.62 6.40 -7.11
N LEU A 437 23.39 5.35 -6.31
CA LEU A 437 23.27 5.41 -4.86
C LEU A 437 24.49 4.82 -4.16
N SER A 438 24.66 5.16 -2.88
CA SER A 438 25.71 4.63 -2.01
C SER A 438 25.60 3.11 -1.84
N LYS A 439 26.70 2.44 -1.46
CA LYS A 439 26.70 0.97 -1.28
C LYS A 439 25.75 0.54 -0.17
N LEU A 440 25.41 -0.74 -0.15
CA LEU A 440 24.49 -1.32 0.81
C LEU A 440 24.97 -1.07 2.25
N GLY A 441 24.13 -0.40 3.03
CA GLY A 441 24.41 -0.06 4.42
C GLY A 441 25.18 1.25 4.63
N GLU A 442 25.74 1.86 3.58
CA GLU A 442 26.31 3.20 3.69
C GLU A 442 25.19 4.23 3.91
N ARG A 443 25.53 5.30 4.65
CA ARG A 443 24.60 6.42 4.83
C ARG A 443 24.43 7.13 3.49
N HIS A 444 23.17 7.28 3.08
CA HIS A 444 22.80 8.02 1.89
C HIS A 444 21.85 9.13 2.30
N GLU A 445 22.18 10.37 1.96
CA GLU A 445 21.36 11.53 2.30
C GLU A 445 20.76 12.15 1.04
N ILE A 446 19.44 12.17 0.97
CA ILE A 446 18.72 12.89 -0.09
C ILE A 446 18.80 14.38 0.20
N SER A 447 19.03 15.19 -0.83
CA SER A 447 19.02 16.65 -0.71
C SER A 447 17.69 17.15 -0.14
N GLY A 448 17.75 18.11 0.79
CA GLY A 448 16.58 18.57 1.54
C GLY A 448 16.15 17.66 2.68
N LEU A 449 17.06 16.80 3.18
CA LEU A 449 16.93 16.13 4.46
C LEU A 449 16.52 17.14 5.54
N LEU A 450 15.42 16.86 6.22
CA LEU A 450 14.97 17.65 7.34
C LEU A 450 16.02 17.56 8.44
N LYS A 451 16.62 18.70 8.80
CA LYS A 451 17.42 18.81 10.02
C LYS A 451 16.47 18.73 11.20
N LEU A 452 16.41 17.55 11.82
CA LEU A 452 15.54 17.25 12.97
C LEU A 452 16.32 17.29 14.30
N GLU A 453 17.61 17.63 14.24
CA GLU A 453 18.53 17.70 15.38
C GLU A 453 18.40 18.95 16.26
#